data_AF-A0A834GAH6-F1
#
_entry.id   AF-A0A834GAH6-F1
#
_cell.length_a   1.000
_cell.length_b   1.000
_cell.length_c   1.000
_cell.angle_alpha   90.00
_cell.angle_beta   90.00
_cell.angle_gamma   90.00
#
_symmetry.space_group_name_H-M   'P 1'
#
loop_
_entity.id
_entity.type
_entity.pdbx_description
1 polymer ?
#
loop_
_entity_poly.entity_id
_entity_poly.type
_entity_poly.pdbx_seq_one_letter_code
_entity_poly.pdbx_strand_id
1 'polypeptide(L)'
;MMEKLAAIGMVVVLMLFPMAMAIAEGPKEVEEWFHKFDDTTSVAQQKVTKLHFYFHDLRGMTTAMLAQSNTTAASPTFFGLFYVMDNPLTVGPSQASKVIISLFHNAFGEHSLGPP
;
A
#
# COMPACT_ATOMS: atom_id res chain seq x y z
N MET A 1 16.86 -5.07 -52.96
CA MET A 1 16.64 -6.33 -52.22
C MET A 1 17.57 -6.46 -51.02
N MET A 2 18.88 -6.22 -51.21
CA MET A 2 19.89 -6.23 -50.13
C MET A 2 19.67 -5.19 -49.02
N GLU A 3 19.24 -3.97 -49.36
CA GLU A 3 18.98 -2.91 -48.38
C GLU A 3 17.82 -3.22 -47.42
N LYS A 4 16.76 -3.87 -47.92
CA LYS A 4 15.63 -4.31 -47.10
C LYS A 4 16.05 -5.45 -46.16
N LEU A 5 16.91 -6.35 -46.61
CA LEU A 5 17.47 -7.43 -45.78
C LEU A 5 18.41 -6.88 -44.71
N ALA A 6 19.24 -5.89 -45.04
CA ALA A 6 20.09 -5.20 -44.07
C ALA A 6 19.27 -4.43 -43.01
N ALA A 7 18.21 -3.73 -43.44
CA ALA A 7 17.30 -3.03 -42.53
C ALA A 7 16.57 -4.00 -41.58
N ILE A 8 16.09 -5.14 -42.09
CA ILE A 8 15.45 -6.18 -41.25
C ILE A 8 16.46 -6.76 -40.26
N GLY A 9 17.69 -7.05 -40.69
CA GLY A 9 18.76 -7.51 -39.81
C GLY A 9 19.06 -6.51 -38.69
N MET A 10 19.10 -5.21 -39.01
CA MET A 10 19.34 -4.14 -38.03
C MET A 10 18.19 -4.03 -37.02
N VAL A 11 16.95 -4.14 -37.48
CA VAL A 11 15.75 -4.10 -36.62
C VAL A 11 15.71 -5.30 -35.67
N VAL A 12 16.08 -6.50 -36.14
CA VAL A 12 16.14 -7.70 -35.31
C VAL A 12 17.23 -7.57 -34.22
N VAL A 13 18.40 -7.03 -34.55
CA VAL A 13 19.47 -6.79 -33.57
C VAL A 13 19.06 -5.77 -32.51
N LEU A 14 18.35 -4.70 -32.91
CA LEU A 14 17.84 -3.68 -32.00
C LEU A 14 16.77 -4.21 -31.04
N MET A 15 15.94 -5.16 -31.47
CA MET A 15 14.93 -5.77 -30.59
C MET A 15 15.52 -6.82 -29.64
N LEU A 16 16.60 -7.51 -30.02
CA LEU A 16 17.24 -8.54 -29.17
C LEU A 16 18.15 -7.96 -28.08
N PHE A 17 18.73 -6.79 -28.30
CA PHE A 17 19.62 -6.11 -27.36
C PHE A 17 18.97 -5.79 -25.99
N PRO A 18 17.74 -5.23 -25.90
CA PRO A 18 17.10 -4.97 -24.62
C PRO A 18 16.63 -6.23 -23.90
N MET A 19 16.36 -7.34 -24.60
CA MET A 19 15.99 -8.62 -23.96
C MET A 19 17.20 -9.28 -23.29
N ALA A 20 18.39 -9.13 -23.86
CA ALA A 20 19.65 -9.59 -23.25
C ALA A 20 20.09 -8.71 -22.06
N MET A 21 19.62 -7.46 -22.03
CA MET A 21 19.87 -6.48 -20.97
C MET A 21 18.65 -6.27 -20.06
N ALA A 22 17.67 -7.17 -20.11
CA ALA A 22 16.57 -7.21 -19.14
C ALA A 22 17.14 -7.71 -17.81
N ILE A 23 17.90 -6.85 -17.15
CA ILE A 23 18.36 -7.05 -15.79
C ILE A 23 17.08 -7.04 -14.96
N ALA A 24 16.70 -8.21 -14.45
CA ALA A 24 15.79 -8.27 -13.32
C ALA A 24 16.56 -7.65 -12.15
N GLU A 25 16.52 -6.32 -12.04
CA GLU A 25 17.26 -5.59 -11.02
C GLU A 25 16.83 -6.14 -9.67
N GLY A 26 17.77 -6.81 -9.01
CA GLY A 26 17.51 -7.45 -7.73
C GLY A 26 17.18 -6.38 -6.69
N PRO A 27 16.51 -6.73 -5.59
CA PRO A 27 16.15 -5.77 -4.54
C PRO A 27 17.34 -4.97 -3.99
N LYS A 28 18.56 -5.52 -4.06
CA LYS A 28 19.80 -4.84 -3.66
C LYS A 28 20.28 -3.78 -4.65
N GLU A 29 20.18 -4.07 -5.94
CA GLU A 29 20.61 -3.13 -6.99
C GLU A 29 19.66 -1.93 -7.06
N VAL A 30 18.37 -2.18 -6.83
CA VAL A 30 17.35 -1.14 -6.68
C VAL A 30 17.64 -0.25 -5.46
N GLU A 31 18.02 -0.84 -4.33
CA GLU A 31 18.41 -0.10 -3.11
C GLU A 31 19.67 0.75 -3.34
N GLU A 32 20.70 0.21 -3.98
CA GLU A 32 21.90 0.95 -4.36
C GLU A 32 21.62 2.10 -5.34
N TRP A 33 20.71 1.88 -6.30
CA TRP A 33 20.24 2.91 -7.23
C TRP A 33 19.48 4.03 -6.51
N PHE A 34 18.61 3.71 -5.54
CA PHE A 34 17.93 4.70 -4.70
C PHE A 34 18.92 5.53 -3.88
N HIS A 35 19.91 4.90 -3.24
CA HIS A 35 20.94 5.62 -2.49
C HIS A 35 21.79 6.55 -3.38
N LYS A 36 22.09 6.12 -4.60
CA LYS A 36 22.81 6.94 -5.58
C LYS A 36 21.99 8.14 -6.05
N PHE A 37 20.66 7.98 -6.15
CA PHE A 37 19.74 9.07 -6.48
C PHE A 37 19.67 10.14 -5.37
N ASP A 38 19.65 9.72 -4.11
CA ASP A 38 19.69 10.60 -2.92
C ASP A 38 20.98 11.45 -2.88
N ASP A 39 22.10 10.88 -3.31
CA ASP A 39 23.43 11.51 -3.19
C ASP A 39 23.73 12.50 -4.34
N THR A 40 23.16 12.27 -5.53
CA THR A 40 23.45 13.08 -6.73
C THR A 40 22.39 14.14 -7.06
N THR A 41 21.22 14.09 -6.42
CA THR A 41 20.11 14.99 -6.72
C THR A 41 19.70 15.78 -5.48
N SER A 42 20.31 16.94 -5.27
CA SER A 42 19.89 17.92 -4.24
C SER A 42 18.53 18.58 -4.56
N VAL A 43 17.62 17.87 -5.24
CA VAL A 43 16.25 18.33 -5.54
C VAL A 43 15.34 17.69 -4.49
N ALA A 44 15.28 18.34 -3.34
CA ALA A 44 14.52 17.98 -2.13
C ALA A 44 14.97 16.69 -1.44
N GLN A 45 15.74 16.83 -0.35
CA GLN A 45 15.96 15.73 0.61
C GLN A 45 14.63 15.05 0.94
N GLN A 46 14.54 13.74 0.70
CA GLN A 46 13.37 12.96 1.05
C GLN A 46 13.11 13.06 2.56
N LYS A 47 12.05 13.79 2.95
CA LYS A 47 11.65 13.89 4.36
C LYS A 47 10.87 12.65 4.77
N VAL A 48 11.54 11.69 5.39
CA VAL A 48 10.88 10.52 6.00
C VAL A 48 10.50 10.83 7.45
N THR A 49 9.22 10.62 7.81
CA THR A 49 8.75 10.75 9.19
C THR A 49 8.19 9.41 9.67
N LYS A 50 8.74 8.87 10.76
CA LYS A 50 8.19 7.67 11.43
C LYS A 50 7.13 8.09 12.43
N LEU A 51 5.88 7.75 12.17
CA LEU A 51 4.76 8.01 13.07
C LEU A 51 4.47 6.78 13.92
N HIS A 52 4.26 6.97 15.22
CA HIS A 52 3.82 5.94 16.14
C HIS A 52 2.66 6.49 16.96
N PHE A 53 1.51 5.85 16.84
CA PHE A 53 0.27 6.22 17.52
C PHE A 53 -0.56 4.96 17.79
N TYR A 54 -1.55 5.11 18.66
CA TYR A 54 -2.46 4.03 19.03
C TYR A 54 -3.85 4.35 18.50
N PHE A 55 -4.43 3.37 17.80
CA PHE A 55 -5.82 3.38 17.37
C PHE A 55 -6.64 2.57 18.37
N HIS A 56 -7.75 3.14 18.83
CA HIS A 56 -8.68 2.48 19.73
C HIS A 56 -9.93 2.08 18.96
N ASP A 57 -10.25 0.80 18.94
CA ASP A 57 -11.52 0.33 18.40
C ASP A 57 -12.62 0.51 19.46
N LEU A 58 -13.39 1.59 19.30
CA LEU A 58 -14.46 2.01 20.22
C LEU A 58 -15.85 1.62 19.70
N ARG A 59 -15.98 0.35 19.28
CA ARG A 59 -17.22 -0.24 18.78
C ARG A 59 -18.43 0.10 19.68
N GLY A 60 -19.46 0.69 19.07
CA GLY A 60 -20.72 1.09 19.71
C GLY A 60 -20.73 2.49 20.35
N MET A 61 -19.59 3.18 20.45
CA MET A 61 -19.53 4.56 20.96
C MET A 61 -19.32 5.57 19.83
N THR A 62 -18.25 5.40 19.07
CA THR A 62 -17.86 6.28 17.95
C THR A 62 -17.92 5.55 16.60
N THR A 63 -18.57 4.40 16.57
CA THR A 63 -18.74 3.57 15.37
C THR A 63 -20.21 3.38 15.05
N ALA A 64 -20.59 3.52 13.78
CA ALA A 64 -21.93 3.23 13.29
C ALA A 64 -21.88 2.12 12.22
N MET A 65 -22.79 1.15 12.32
CA MET A 65 -22.98 0.17 11.26
C MET A 65 -23.70 0.83 10.09
N LEU A 66 -23.13 0.73 8.90
CA LEU A 66 -23.71 1.31 7.69
C LEU A 66 -24.40 0.27 6.81
N ALA A 67 -23.86 -0.96 6.75
CA ALA A 67 -24.45 -2.05 5.99
C ALA A 67 -24.08 -3.43 6.56
N GLN A 68 -24.91 -4.42 6.28
CA GLN A 68 -24.64 -5.84 6.54
C GLN A 68 -25.28 -6.71 5.44
N SER A 69 -24.67 -7.86 5.15
CA SER A 69 -25.26 -8.89 4.30
C SER A 69 -26.25 -9.76 5.09
N ASN A 70 -27.21 -10.38 4.40
CA ASN A 70 -28.10 -11.39 5.01
C ASN A 70 -27.34 -12.59 5.57
N THR A 71 -26.15 -12.87 5.05
CA THR A 71 -25.29 -13.98 5.49
C THR A 71 -24.30 -13.59 6.59
N THR A 72 -24.20 -12.30 6.94
CA THR A 72 -23.20 -11.78 7.86
C THR A 72 -23.22 -12.50 9.21
N ALA A 73 -24.40 -12.70 9.80
CA ALA A 73 -24.53 -13.36 11.10
C ALA A 73 -24.15 -14.85 11.09
N ALA A 74 -24.19 -15.50 9.93
CA ALA A 74 -23.81 -16.90 9.77
C ALA A 74 -22.31 -17.07 9.44
N SER A 75 -21.62 -15.98 9.08
CA SER A 75 -20.20 -16.01 8.78
C SER A 75 -19.37 -15.93 10.07
N PRO A 76 -18.37 -16.81 10.29
CA PRO A 76 -17.53 -16.79 11.48
C PRO A 76 -16.67 -15.52 11.61
N THR A 77 -16.47 -14.82 10.51
CA THR A 77 -15.71 -13.57 10.38
C THR A 77 -16.62 -12.35 10.19
N PHE A 78 -17.94 -12.54 10.22
CA PHE A 78 -18.92 -11.49 9.93
C PHE A 78 -18.80 -10.88 8.53
N PHE A 79 -18.45 -11.68 7.52
CA PHE A 79 -18.30 -11.23 6.14
C PHE A 79 -19.47 -10.35 5.67
N GLY A 80 -19.14 -9.24 4.99
CA GLY A 80 -20.12 -8.30 4.43
C GLY A 80 -20.69 -7.30 5.45
N LEU A 81 -20.16 -7.28 6.68
CA LEU A 81 -20.43 -6.24 7.67
C LEU A 81 -19.59 -5.00 7.39
N PHE A 82 -20.18 -3.80 7.46
CA PHE A 82 -19.50 -2.54 7.14
C PHE A 82 -19.81 -1.45 8.18
N TYR A 83 -18.76 -0.83 8.69
CA TYR A 83 -18.82 0.22 9.70
C TYR A 83 -18.18 1.51 9.22
N VAL A 84 -18.70 2.64 9.72
CA VAL A 84 -18.01 3.93 9.75
C VAL A 84 -17.56 4.18 11.18
N MET A 85 -16.34 4.69 11.35
CA MET A 85 -15.76 4.97 12.66
C MET A 85 -15.20 6.40 12.71
N ASP A 86 -15.29 7.02 13.88
CA ASP A 86 -14.67 8.29 14.22
C ASP A 86 -13.84 8.16 15.52
N ASN A 87 -12.77 7.37 15.45
CA ASN A 87 -11.97 7.02 16.63
C ASN A 87 -10.76 7.96 16.79
N PRO A 88 -10.44 8.41 18.02
CA PRO A 88 -9.26 9.22 18.27
C PRO A 88 -7.97 8.39 18.17
N LEU A 89 -6.90 9.03 17.69
CA LEU A 89 -5.53 8.49 17.72
C LEU A 89 -4.76 9.10 18.89
N THR A 90 -4.11 8.27 19.71
CA THR A 90 -3.38 8.73 20.91
C THR A 90 -1.88 8.45 20.84
N VAL A 91 -1.09 9.17 21.65
CA VAL A 91 0.37 8.95 21.78
C VAL A 91 0.72 7.67 22.56
N GLY A 92 -0.20 7.14 23.36
CA GLY A 92 0.01 6.00 24.22
C GLY A 92 -1.19 5.04 24.20
N PRO A 93 -1.02 3.81 24.71
CA PRO A 93 -2.04 2.75 24.63
C PRO A 93 -3.27 3.01 25.53
N SER A 94 -3.19 3.94 26.48
CA SER A 94 -4.34 4.34 27.30
C SER A 94 -5.26 5.27 26.53
N GLN A 95 -6.58 5.06 26.62
CA GLN A 95 -7.58 5.98 26.06
C GLN A 95 -7.54 7.38 26.70
N ALA A 96 -7.05 7.49 27.94
CA ALA A 96 -6.86 8.77 28.63
C ALA A 96 -5.56 9.49 28.20
N SER A 97 -4.75 8.87 27.34
CA SER A 97 -3.54 9.47 26.79
C SER A 97 -3.88 10.68 25.91
N LYS A 98 -2.90 11.57 25.73
CA LYS A 98 -3.02 12.71 24.82
C LYS A 98 -3.45 12.25 23.41
N VAL A 99 -4.53 12.85 22.92
CA VAL A 99 -5.04 12.71 21.55
C VAL A 99 -4.15 13.51 20.60
N ILE A 100 -3.75 12.90 19.49
CA ILE A 100 -2.95 13.51 18.41
C ILE A 100 -3.87 13.97 17.28
N ILE A 101 -4.80 13.11 16.88
CA ILE A 101 -5.81 13.38 15.84
C ILE A 101 -7.16 12.91 16.40
N SER A 102 -8.14 13.81 16.39
CA SER A 102 -9.47 13.54 16.94
C SER A 102 -10.45 12.96 15.92
N LEU A 103 -10.13 13.01 14.64
CA LEU A 103 -11.03 12.66 13.55
C LEU A 103 -10.33 11.71 12.57
N PHE A 104 -10.51 10.40 12.77
CA PHE A 104 -10.10 9.39 11.81
C PHE A 104 -11.36 8.74 11.24
N HIS A 105 -11.93 9.41 10.23
CA HIS A 105 -13.01 8.85 9.43
C HIS A 105 -12.47 7.70 8.60
N ASN A 106 -12.82 6.49 8.99
CA ASN A 106 -12.50 5.31 8.21
C ASN A 106 -13.74 4.44 8.07
N ALA A 107 -13.76 3.70 6.97
CA ALA A 107 -14.77 2.70 6.72
C ALA A 107 -14.09 1.34 6.62
N PHE A 108 -14.57 0.38 7.40
CA PHE A 108 -13.96 -0.94 7.49
C PHE A 108 -15.03 -2.02 7.29
N GLY A 109 -14.66 -3.06 6.54
CA GLY A 109 -15.53 -4.19 6.27
C GLY A 109 -14.84 -5.53 6.39
N GLU A 110 -15.61 -6.52 6.84
CA GLU A 110 -15.17 -7.90 6.96
C GLU A 110 -15.24 -8.59 5.60
N HIS A 111 -14.08 -9.02 5.11
CA HIS A 111 -13.88 -9.39 3.70
C HIS A 111 -13.37 -10.83 3.51
N SER A 112 -13.22 -11.59 4.59
CA SER A 112 -12.97 -13.04 4.54
C SER A 112 -14.21 -13.78 5.00
N LEU A 113 -14.45 -14.98 4.47
CA LEU A 113 -15.48 -15.90 4.99
C LEU A 113 -14.97 -16.78 6.14
N GLY A 114 -13.67 -16.72 6.44
CA GLY A 114 -12.99 -17.64 7.35
C GLY A 114 -12.46 -18.89 6.63
N PRO A 115 -11.70 -19.75 7.33
CA PRO A 115 -11.29 -21.05 6.80
C PRO A 115 -12.53 -21.95 6.53
N PRO A 116 -12.44 -22.87 5.56
CA PRO A 116 -13.51 -23.82 5.25
C PRO A 116 -13.78 -24.82 6.38
#